data_AF-A0A1T4TEV6-F1
#
_entry.id   AF-A0A1T4TEV6-F1
#
_cell.length_a   1.000
_cell.length_b   1.000
_cell.length_c   1.000
_cell.angle_alpha   90.00
_cell.angle_beta   90.00
_cell.angle_gamma   90.00
#
_symmetry.space_group_name_H-M   'P 1'
#
loop_
_entity.id
_entity.type
_entity.pdbx_description
1 polymer ?
#
loop_
_entity_poly.entity_id
_entity_poly.type
_entity_poly.pdbx_seq_one_letter_code
_entity_poly.pdbx_strand_id
1 'polypeptide(L)' 'MGRPYSMDLRERVVAAVLEGGLSRHQAAERFGVAVSTAVKWLQRHHETGSVAPGQMGGHKPKKIAGAHAEWLRRRCTEKP' A
#
# COMPACT_ATOMS: atom_id res chain seq x y z
N MET A 1 12.62 -2.73 -3.35
CA MET A 1 11.47 -2.26 -2.56
C MET A 1 10.51 -3.43 -2.41
N GLY A 2 10.01 -3.73 -1.22
CA GLY A 2 9.15 -4.90 -1.00
C GLY A 2 7.79 -4.71 -1.65
N ARG A 3 7.30 -5.71 -2.39
CA ARG A 3 5.94 -5.70 -2.97
C ARG A 3 4.92 -6.05 -1.87
N PRO A 4 3.75 -5.42 -1.83
CA PRO A 4 2.68 -5.80 -0.92
C PRO A 4 2.22 -7.21 -1.25
N TYR A 5 1.74 -7.91 -0.22
CA TYR A 5 0.97 -9.13 -0.38
C TYR A 5 -0.22 -8.91 -1.33
N SER A 6 -0.64 -10.00 -1.99
CA SER A 6 -1.77 -10.02 -2.91
C SER A 6 -3.07 -9.53 -2.25
N MET A 7 -3.98 -9.01 -3.07
CA MET A 7 -5.31 -8.61 -2.62
C MET A 7 -6.09 -9.79 -2.05
N ASP A 8 -6.08 -10.93 -2.74
CA ASP A 8 -6.72 -12.16 -2.28
C ASP A 8 -6.30 -12.55 -0.85
N LEU A 9 -5.00 -12.55 -0.55
CA LEU A 9 -4.52 -12.89 0.79
C LEU A 9 -5.02 -11.91 1.84
N ARG A 10 -5.05 -10.61 1.52
CA ARG A 10 -5.54 -9.56 2.42
C ARG A 10 -7.02 -9.71 2.69
N GLU A 11 -7.81 -9.93 1.64
CA GLU A 11 -9.27 -10.10 1.70
C GLU A 11 -9.63 -11.33 2.52
N ARG A 12 -9.00 -12.48 2.25
CA ARG A 12 -9.26 -13.73 2.98
C ARG A 12 -8.90 -13.63 4.46
N VAL A 13 -7.82 -12.95 4.82
CA VAL A 13 -7.45 -12.74 6.23
C VAL A 13 -8.47 -11.87 6.95
N VAL A 14 -8.94 -10.79 6.32
CA VAL A 14 -9.96 -9.90 6.91
C VAL A 14 -11.31 -10.60 7.01
N ALA A 15 -11.76 -11.28 5.95
CA ALA A 15 -13.01 -12.05 5.95
C ALA A 15 -13.00 -13.15 7.03
N ALA A 16 -11.86 -13.84 7.22
CA ALA A 16 -11.76 -14.87 8.25
C ALA A 16 -11.93 -14.33 9.68
N VAL A 17 -11.64 -13.05 9.93
CA VAL A 17 -11.89 -12.40 11.23
C VAL A 17 -13.31 -11.84 11.30
N LEU A 18 -13.75 -11.08 10.30
CA LEU A 18 -15.03 -10.36 10.34
C LEU A 18 -16.23 -11.29 10.15
N GLU A 19 -16.12 -12.26 9.26
CA GLU A 19 -17.18 -13.20 8.90
C GLU A 19 -16.93 -14.57 9.53
N GLY A 20 -15.67 -15.00 9.54
CA GLY A 20 -15.27 -16.31 10.06
C GLY A 20 -15.10 -16.39 11.59
N GLY A 21 -15.23 -15.26 12.30
CA GLY A 21 -15.17 -15.21 13.77
C GLY A 21 -13.81 -15.54 14.38
N LEU A 22 -12.73 -15.65 13.58
CA LEU A 22 -11.39 -15.90 14.11
C LEU A 22 -10.85 -14.68 14.86
N SER A 23 -10.05 -14.93 15.90
CA SER A 23 -9.18 -13.88 16.41
C SER A 23 -8.11 -13.50 15.37
N ARG A 24 -7.54 -12.29 15.52
CA ARG A 24 -6.44 -11.80 14.67
C ARG A 24 -5.21 -12.73 14.73
N HIS A 25 -4.97 -13.37 15.87
CA HIS A 25 -3.91 -14.36 16.06
C HIS A 25 -4.18 -15.64 15.26
N GLN A 26 -5.38 -16.20 15.40
CA GLN A 26 -5.77 -17.42 14.67
C GLN A 26 -5.80 -17.20 13.16
N ALA A 27 -6.25 -16.03 12.68
CA ALA A 27 -6.18 -15.70 11.27
C ALA A 27 -4.73 -15.61 10.78
N ALA A 28 -3.86 -14.94 11.54
CA ALA A 28 -2.45 -14.82 11.18
C ALA A 28 -1.75 -16.19 11.07
N GLU A 29 -1.99 -17.08 12.04
CA GLU A 29 -1.50 -18.45 12.03
C GLU A 29 -2.05 -19.24 10.83
N ARG A 30 -3.37 -19.20 10.59
CA ARG A 30 -4.03 -19.90 9.48
C ARG A 30 -3.48 -19.50 8.11
N PHE A 31 -3.15 -18.23 7.90
CA PHE A 31 -2.71 -17.71 6.61
C PHE A 31 -1.18 -17.52 6.50
N GLY A 32 -0.42 -17.89 7.53
CA GLY A 32 1.04 -17.80 7.51
C GLY A 32 1.57 -16.36 7.43
N VAL A 33 0.86 -15.40 8.03
CA VAL A 33 1.28 -13.99 8.10
C VAL A 33 1.63 -13.61 9.54
N ALA A 34 2.44 -12.56 9.71
CA ALA A 34 2.67 -12.03 11.04
C ALA A 34 1.36 -11.48 11.65
N VAL A 35 1.18 -11.65 12.97
CA VAL A 35 -0.01 -11.12 13.68
C VAL A 35 -0.18 -9.62 13.45
N SER A 36 0.92 -8.87 13.47
CA SER A 36 0.91 -7.42 13.21
C SER A 36 0.43 -7.07 11.80
N THR A 37 0.62 -7.95 10.82
CA THR A 37 0.08 -7.79 9.46
C THR A 37 -1.44 -7.93 9.45
N ALA A 38 -1.99 -8.98 10.08
CA ALA A 38 -3.43 -9.16 10.21
C ALA A 38 -4.09 -8.00 10.95
N VAL A 39 -3.49 -7.53 12.06
CA VAL A 39 -3.94 -6.34 12.80
C VAL A 39 -4.01 -5.10 11.89
N LYS A 40 -2.94 -4.81 11.13
CA LYS A 40 -2.88 -3.64 10.24
C LYS A 40 -3.90 -3.70 9.10
N TRP A 41 -4.17 -4.89 8.55
CA TRP A 41 -5.17 -5.05 7.50
C TRP A 41 -6.59 -4.83 8.02
N LEU A 42 -6.92 -5.36 9.20
CA LEU A 42 -8.20 -5.09 9.84
C LEU A 42 -8.36 -3.61 10.18
N GLN A 43 -7.33 -2.97 10.75
CA GLN A 43 -7.37 -1.55 11.06
C GLN A 43 -7.67 -0.73 9.81
N ARG A 44 -6.95 -0.97 8.71
CA ARG A 44 -7.19 -0.30 7.44
C ARG A 44 -8.61 -0.54 6.92
N HIS A 45 -9.11 -1.77 7.01
CA HIS A 45 -10.47 -2.09 6.60
C HIS A 45 -11.51 -1.32 7.43
N HIS A 46 -11.34 -1.22 8.75
CA HIS A 46 -12.23 -0.42 9.60
C HIS A 46 -12.16 1.08 9.30
N GLU A 47 -10.97 1.60 9.00
CA GLU A 47 -10.76 3.03 8.71
C GLU A 47 -11.25 3.45 7.32
N THR A 48 -11.15 2.57 6.33
CA THR A 48 -11.33 2.95 4.90
C THR A 48 -12.33 2.08 4.14
N GLY A 49 -12.79 0.96 4.71
CA GLY A 49 -13.60 -0.05 4.03
C GLY A 49 -12.83 -0.90 3.01
N SER A 50 -11.51 -0.72 2.87
CA SER A 50 -10.69 -1.42 1.87
C SER A 50 -9.49 -2.10 2.50
N VAL A 51 -9.06 -3.22 1.94
CA VAL A 51 -7.78 -3.87 2.30
C VAL A 51 -6.65 -3.52 1.33
N ALA A 52 -6.93 -2.69 0.33
CA ALA A 52 -5.95 -2.30 -0.68
C ALA A 52 -4.73 -1.62 -0.03
N PRO A 53 -3.49 -1.93 -0.45
CA PRO A 53 -2.33 -1.21 0.04
C PRO A 53 -2.44 0.28 -0.29
N GLY A 54 -1.86 1.11 0.57
CA GLY A 54 -1.67 2.53 0.24
C GLY A 54 -0.70 2.70 -0.93
N GLN A 55 -0.58 3.93 -1.41
CA GLN A 55 0.38 4.28 -2.45
C GLN A 55 1.79 3.79 -2.07
N MET A 56 2.46 3.12 -3.00
CA MET A 56 3.85 2.73 -2.84
C MET A 56 4.76 3.68 -3.61
N GLY A 57 5.78 4.20 -2.92
CA GLY A 57 6.64 5.21 -3.54
C GLY A 57 5.86 6.47 -3.93
N GLY A 58 6.46 7.33 -4.75
CA GLY A 58 5.77 8.48 -5.35
C GLY A 58 5.33 9.61 -4.41
N HIS A 59 5.47 9.46 -3.09
CA HIS A 59 5.06 10.50 -2.12
C HIS A 59 5.93 11.76 -2.20
N LYS A 60 7.22 11.60 -2.53
CA LYS A 60 8.12 12.75 -2.65
C LYS A 60 7.88 13.44 -3.98
N PRO A 61 7.46 14.72 -3.99
CA PRO A 61 7.37 15.48 -5.23
C PRO A 61 8.76 15.60 -5.87
N LYS A 62 8.78 15.76 -7.19
CA LYS A 62 10.03 15.98 -7.93
C LYS A 62 10.65 17.30 -7.48
N LYS A 63 11.95 17.30 -7.18
CA LYS A 63 12.69 18.52 -6.81
C LYS A 63 12.69 19.56 -7.92
N ILE A 64 12.72 19.11 -9.18
CA ILE A 64 12.63 19.95 -10.37
C ILE A 64 11.20 19.82 -10.90
N ALA A 65 10.38 20.82 -10.65
CA ALA A 65 8.97 20.89 -11.04
C ALA A 65 8.60 22.33 -11.44
N GLY A 66 7.43 22.49 -12.08
CA GLY A 66 6.94 23.79 -12.55
C GLY A 66 7.95 24.51 -13.46
N ALA A 67 8.14 25.80 -13.22
CA ALA A 67 9.02 26.66 -14.01
C ALA A 67 10.46 26.12 -14.16
N HIS A 68 11.01 25.48 -13.13
CA HIS A 68 12.36 24.90 -13.20
C HIS A 68 12.42 23.69 -14.14
N ALA A 69 11.35 22.89 -14.21
CA ALA A 69 11.27 21.77 -15.14
C ALA A 69 11.10 22.25 -16.57
N GLU A 70 10.30 23.30 -16.79
CA GLU A 70 10.11 23.92 -18.10
C GLU A 70 11.39 24.56 -18.62
N TRP A 71 12.07 25.33 -17.77
CA TRP A 71 13.37 25.91 -18.08
C TRP A 71 14.39 24.84 -18.49
N LEU A 72 14.47 23.73 -17.73
CA LEU A 72 15.40 22.64 -18.03
C LEU A 72 15.06 21.96 -19.37
N ARG A 73 13.78 21.69 -19.63
CA ARG A 73 13.32 21.09 -20.90
C ARG A 73 13.72 21.97 -22.08
N ARG A 74 13.46 23.27 -21.99
CA ARG A 74 13.81 24.26 -23.01
C ARG A 74 15.31 24.23 -23.32
N ARG A 75 16.15 24.22 -22.28
CA ARG A 75 17.62 24.11 -22.44
C ARG A 75 18.08 22.81 -23.08
N CYS A 76 17.39 21.70 -22.80
CA CYS A 76 17.71 20.41 -23.43
C CYS A 76 17.34 20.37 -24.91
N THR A 77 16.24 21.02 -25.32
CA THR A 77 15.86 21.17 -26.73
C THR A 77 16.70 22.19 -27.48
N GLU A 78 17.19 23.22 -26.79
CA GLU A 78 18.10 24.24 -27.31
C GLU A 78 19.57 23.81 -27.30
N LYS A 79 19.91 22.51 -27.26
CA LYS A 79 21.32 22.11 -27.37
C LYS A 79 21.93 22.74 -28.64
N PRO A 80 23.20 23.19 -28.56
CA PRO A 80 23.78 24.20 -29.44
C PRO A 80 23.67 23.87 -30.93
#